data_AF-A0A7W6WRV3-F1
#
_entry.id   AF-A0A7W6WRV3-F1
#
_cell.length_a   1.000
_cell.length_b   1.000
_cell.length_c   1.000
_cell.angle_alpha   90.00
_cell.angle_beta   90.00
_cell.angle_gamma   90.00
#
_symmetry.space_group_name_H-M   'P 1'
#
loop_
_entity.id
_entity.type
_entity.pdbx_description
1 polymer ?
#
loop_
_entity_poly.entity_id
_entity_poly.type
_entity_poly.pdbx_seq_one_letter_code
_entity_poly.pdbx_strand_id
1 'polypeptide(L)'
;MVFIWRGWGGLTIPLIGVAIFAALWVTEALQLSDWAKIFEFAAIFLVAGLLNWKLGRFLNRTGLPGARHDLFFIRMEYWSVPVFLFAVVLLASGLYAH
;
A
#
# COMPACT_ATOMS: atom_id res chain seq x y z
N MET A 1 -18.86 -19.43 -14.24
CA MET A 1 -17.63 -19.33 -13.42
C MET A 1 -17.98 -18.51 -12.18
N VAL A 2 -18.01 -19.13 -11.01
CA VAL A 2 -18.21 -18.39 -9.75
C VAL A 2 -16.82 -17.95 -9.30
N PHE A 3 -16.58 -16.64 -9.26
CA PHE A 3 -15.35 -16.08 -8.70
C PHE A 3 -15.39 -16.30 -7.18
N ILE A 4 -14.68 -17.33 -6.71
CA ILE A 4 -14.56 -17.63 -5.29
C ILE A 4 -13.36 -16.83 -4.76
N TRP A 5 -13.65 -15.78 -4.01
CA TRP A 5 -12.69 -14.84 -3.45
C TRP A 5 -11.86 -15.52 -2.35
N ARG A 6 -10.55 -15.67 -2.56
CA ARG A 6 -9.62 -16.29 -1.57
C ARG A 6 -9.00 -15.29 -0.60
N GLY A 7 -9.10 -14.00 -0.89
CA GLY A 7 -8.53 -12.95 -0.06
C GLY A 7 -8.94 -11.57 -0.56
N TRP A 8 -8.89 -10.60 0.34
CA TRP A 8 -9.24 -9.21 0.08
C TRP A 8 -8.12 -8.42 -0.62
N GLY A 9 -7.25 -9.08 -1.40
CA GLY A 9 -6.08 -8.47 -2.04
C GLY A 9 -6.43 -7.29 -2.94
N GLY A 10 -7.57 -7.35 -3.63
CA GLY A 10 -8.09 -6.24 -4.42
C GLY A 10 -8.36 -4.96 -3.63
N LEU A 11 -8.60 -5.05 -2.31
CA LEU A 11 -8.75 -3.86 -1.44
C LEU A 11 -7.45 -3.07 -1.26
N THR A 12 -6.30 -3.64 -1.63
CA THR A 12 -5.03 -2.91 -1.63
C THR A 12 -5.07 -1.74 -2.64
N ILE A 13 -5.74 -1.91 -3.78
CA ILE A 13 -5.83 -0.89 -4.82
C ILE A 13 -6.48 0.41 -4.32
N PRO A 14 -7.72 0.39 -3.77
CA PRO A 14 -8.32 1.61 -3.24
C PRO A 14 -7.54 2.18 -2.06
N LEU A 15 -6.91 1.33 -1.23
CA LEU A 15 -6.06 1.81 -0.12
C LEU A 15 -4.84 2.60 -0.64
N ILE A 16 -4.16 2.09 -1.67
CA ILE A 16 -3.05 2.81 -2.33
C ILE A 16 -3.56 4.10 -2.97
N GLY A 17 -4.73 4.08 -3.60
CA GLY A 17 -5.37 5.28 -4.14
C GLY A 17 -5.55 6.37 -3.08
N VAL A 18 -6.10 6.01 -1.91
CA VAL A 18 -6.24 6.93 -0.77
C VAL A 18 -4.89 7.43 -0.29
N ALA A 19 -3.86 6.58 -0.21
CA ALA A 19 -2.52 6.98 0.19
C ALA A 19 -1.90 8.01 -0.78
N ILE A 20 -2.08 7.83 -2.09
CA ILE A 20 -1.62 8.77 -3.12
C ILE A 20 -2.33 10.12 -2.96
N PHE A 21 -3.66 10.11 -2.82
CA PHE A 21 -4.43 11.33 -2.61
C PHE A 21 -4.01 12.05 -1.32
N ALA A 22 -3.78 11.31 -0.23
CA ALA A 22 -3.31 11.86 1.02
C ALA A 22 -1.93 12.53 0.87
N ALA A 23 -0.99 11.89 0.17
CA ALA A 23 0.35 12.44 -0.07
C ALA A 23 0.31 13.70 -0.92
N LEU A 24 -0.49 13.71 -2.00
CA LEU A 24 -0.69 14.90 -2.82
C LEU A 24 -1.28 16.05 -2.00
N TRP A 25 -2.32 15.77 -1.21
CA TRP A 25 -2.98 16.77 -0.38
C TRP A 25 -2.05 17.36 0.70
N VAL A 26 -1.29 16.51 1.40
CA VAL A 26 -0.33 16.96 2.43
C VAL A 26 0.81 17.77 1.80
N THR A 27 1.34 17.31 0.66
CA THR A 27 2.37 18.03 -0.09
C THR A 27 1.91 19.44 -0.48
N GLU A 28 0.68 19.57 -1.00
CA GLU A 28 0.11 20.87 -1.36
C GLU A 28 -0.13 21.75 -0.13
N ALA A 29 -0.71 21.18 0.94
CA ALA A 29 -1.02 21.90 2.16
C ALA A 29 0.22 22.46 2.89
N LEU A 30 1.34 21.73 2.85
CA LEU A 30 2.58 22.09 3.53
C LEU A 30 3.59 22.82 2.65
N GLN A 31 3.31 22.98 1.35
CA GLN A 31 4.20 23.61 0.37
C GLN A 31 5.65 23.09 0.44
N LEU A 32 5.80 21.76 0.54
CA LEU A 32 7.10 21.12 0.74
C LEU A 32 8.04 21.39 -0.44
N SER A 33 9.35 21.47 -0.17
CA SER A 33 10.39 21.47 -1.20
C SER A 33 10.41 20.12 -1.93
N ASP A 34 10.93 20.09 -3.16
CA ASP A 34 10.91 18.88 -3.99
C ASP A 34 11.61 17.68 -3.33
N TRP A 35 12.69 17.91 -2.59
CA TRP A 35 13.37 16.84 -1.84
C TRP A 35 12.54 16.36 -0.65
N ALA A 36 11.86 17.27 0.07
CA ALA A 36 11.04 16.91 1.24
C ALA A 36 9.78 16.13 0.85
N LYS A 37 9.22 16.38 -0.34
CA LYS A 37 8.11 15.59 -0.91
C LYS A 37 8.43 14.10 -0.99
N ILE A 38 9.66 13.75 -1.37
CA ILE A 38 10.07 12.34 -1.51
C ILE A 38 9.98 11.61 -0.15
N PHE A 39 10.46 12.26 0.92
CA PHE A 39 10.39 11.71 2.28
C PHE A 39 8.97 11.65 2.84
N GLU A 40 8.14 12.64 2.51
CA GLU A 40 6.73 12.68 2.89
C GLU A 40 5.92 11.56 2.20
N PHE A 41 6.08 11.39 0.88
CA PHE A 41 5.51 10.27 0.15
C PHE A 41 5.96 8.94 0.74
N ALA A 42 7.26 8.78 1.00
CA ALA A 42 7.77 7.56 1.62
C ALA A 42 7.12 7.27 2.98
N ALA A 43 6.97 8.29 3.85
CA ALA A 43 6.34 8.15 5.15
C ALA A 43 4.87 7.71 5.02
N ILE A 44 4.11 8.31 4.11
CA ILE A 44 2.71 7.93 3.88
C ILE A 44 2.59 6.51 3.33
N PHE A 45 3.46 6.12 2.39
CA PHE A 45 3.45 4.76 1.86
C PHE A 45 3.88 3.71 2.91
N LEU A 46 4.77 4.05 3.86
CA LEU A 46 5.06 3.19 5.02
C LEU A 46 3.81 2.99 5.89
N VAL A 47 3.09 4.08 6.20
CA VAL A 47 1.84 4.01 6.97
C VAL A 47 0.79 3.20 6.22
N ALA A 48 0.62 3.42 4.91
CA ALA A 48 -0.29 2.69 4.05
C ALA A 48 0.04 1.19 4.02
N GLY A 49 1.32 0.82 3.87
CA GLY A 49 1.76 -0.58 3.92
C GLY A 49 1.44 -1.26 5.25
N LEU A 50 1.62 -0.53 6.37
CA LEU A 50 1.29 -1.01 7.71
C LEU A 50 -0.23 -1.19 7.91
N LEU A 51 -1.03 -0.22 7.45
CA LEU A 51 -2.49 -0.30 7.49
C LEU A 51 -2.99 -1.45 6.62
N ASN A 52 -2.47 -1.59 5.40
CA ASN A 52 -2.78 -2.69 4.49
C ASN A 52 -2.44 -4.06 5.13
N TRP A 53 -1.34 -4.14 5.87
CA TRP A 53 -0.93 -5.37 6.55
C TRP A 53 -1.86 -5.72 7.71
N LYS A 54 -2.19 -4.74 8.56
CA LYS A 54 -3.12 -4.93 9.69
C LYS A 54 -4.53 -5.26 9.21
N LEU A 55 -5.04 -4.51 8.25
CA LEU A 55 -6.35 -4.73 7.66
C LEU A 55 -6.41 -6.07 6.94
N GLY A 56 -5.35 -6.43 6.20
CA GLY A 56 -5.23 -7.74 5.58
C GLY A 56 -5.26 -8.89 6.57
N ARG A 57 -4.53 -8.79 7.69
CA ARG A 57 -4.59 -9.81 8.76
C ARG A 57 -5.96 -9.88 9.41
N PHE A 58 -6.65 -8.75 9.57
CA PHE A 58 -7.99 -8.72 10.15
C PHE A 58 -9.03 -9.34 9.20
N LEU A 59 -9.05 -8.94 7.94
CA LEU A 59 -10.05 -9.36 6.96
C LEU A 59 -9.85 -10.78 6.44
N ASN A 60 -8.60 -11.26 6.37
CA ASN A 60 -8.30 -12.62 5.90
C ASN A 60 -8.32 -13.67 7.02
N ARG A 61 -8.51 -13.28 8.30
CA ARG A 61 -8.64 -14.21 9.44
C ARG A 61 -9.87 -15.12 9.34
N THR A 62 -10.92 -14.67 8.67
CA THR A 62 -12.18 -15.40 8.46
C THR A 62 -12.21 -16.17 7.13
N GLY A 63 -11.05 -16.38 6.49
CA GLY A 63 -10.92 -16.87 5.11
C GLY A 63 -11.70 -18.16 4.81
N LEU A 64 -12.56 -18.09 3.78
CA LEU A 64 -13.34 -19.21 3.24
C LEU A 64 -12.43 -20.27 2.59
N PRO A 65 -12.68 -21.57 2.82
CA PRO A 65 -11.91 -22.65 2.21
C PRO A 65 -12.27 -22.82 0.72
N GLY A 66 -11.30 -22.70 -0.19
CA GLY A 66 -11.49 -23.06 -1.61
C GLY A 66 -10.34 -22.64 -2.54
N ALA A 67 -9.85 -23.55 -3.37
CA ALA A 67 -8.87 -23.31 -4.45
C ALA A 67 -9.58 -22.73 -5.69
N ARG A 68 -9.12 -21.64 -6.33
CA ARG A 68 -8.07 -21.53 -7.39
C ARG A 68 -7.62 -20.05 -7.49
N HIS A 69 -6.47 -19.79 -8.11
CA HIS A 69 -5.74 -18.50 -8.07
C HIS A 69 -6.16 -17.48 -9.13
N ASP A 70 -6.05 -16.21 -8.76
CA ASP A 70 -5.85 -15.04 -9.62
C ASP A 70 -4.98 -14.02 -8.84
N LEU A 71 -4.11 -13.26 -9.52
CA LEU A 71 -3.03 -12.44 -8.92
C LEU A 71 -3.55 -11.48 -7.83
N PHE A 72 -4.69 -10.82 -8.06
CA PHE A 72 -5.32 -9.85 -7.14
C PHE A 72 -6.03 -10.46 -5.93
N PHE A 73 -6.10 -11.79 -5.85
CA PHE A 73 -6.91 -12.51 -4.86
C PHE A 73 -6.05 -13.25 -3.82
N ILE A 74 -4.74 -12.97 -3.80
CA ILE A 74 -3.85 -13.32 -2.68
C ILE A 74 -4.24 -12.51 -1.42
N ARG A 75 -3.82 -12.99 -0.25
CA ARG A 75 -4.07 -12.28 1.01
C ARG A 75 -3.48 -10.86 0.94
N MET A 76 -4.31 -9.88 1.29
CA MET A 76 -3.98 -8.45 1.31
C MET A 76 -2.66 -8.14 2.06
N GLU A 77 -2.35 -8.90 3.12
CA GLU A 77 -1.09 -8.79 3.85
C GLU A 77 0.18 -9.01 3.00
N TYR A 78 0.11 -9.81 1.94
CA TYR A 78 1.24 -10.01 1.02
C TYR A 78 1.44 -8.83 0.07
N TRP A 79 0.38 -8.10 -0.25
CA TRP A 79 0.46 -6.86 -1.02
C TRP A 79 1.12 -5.71 -0.25
N SER A 80 1.28 -5.82 1.06
CA SER A 80 2.08 -4.85 1.82
C SER A 80 3.57 -4.89 1.47
N VAL A 81 4.09 -6.03 0.99
CA VAL A 81 5.51 -6.17 0.61
C VAL A 81 5.90 -5.19 -0.51
N PRO A 82 5.24 -5.19 -1.69
CA PRO A 82 5.57 -4.23 -2.73
C PRO A 82 5.34 -2.77 -2.30
N VAL A 83 4.34 -2.50 -1.44
CA VAL A 83 4.10 -1.16 -0.88
C VAL A 83 5.27 -0.69 -0.01
N PHE A 84 5.78 -1.54 0.87
CA PHE A 84 6.96 -1.23 1.69
C PHE A 84 8.22 -1.08 0.84
N LEU A 85 8.42 -1.95 -0.15
CA LEU A 85 9.56 -1.85 -1.07
C LEU A 85 9.53 -0.52 -1.82
N PHE A 86 8.36 -0.09 -2.30
CA PHE A 86 8.19 1.21 -2.94
C PHE A 86 8.56 2.36 -2.01
N ALA A 87 8.11 2.33 -0.74
CA ALA A 87 8.48 3.34 0.24
C ALA A 87 10.00 3.37 0.53
N VAL A 88 10.65 2.21 0.60
CA VAL A 88 12.11 2.11 0.78
C VAL A 88 12.85 2.67 -0.43
N VAL A 89 12.38 2.40 -1.66
CA VAL A 89 12.94 2.98 -2.89
C VAL A 89 12.81 4.50 -2.88
N LEU A 90 11.68 5.04 -2.44
CA LEU A 90 11.50 6.49 -2.29
C LEU A 90 12.51 7.07 -1.29
N LEU A 91 12.66 6.47 -0.09
CA LEU A 91 13.65 6.92 0.88
C LEU A 91 15.07 6.92 0.30
N ALA A 92 15.45 5.83 -0.37
CA ALA A 92 16.75 5.74 -1.02
C ALA A 92 16.91 6.85 -2.06
N SER A 93 15.91 7.08 -2.93
CA SER A 93 15.97 8.16 -3.93
C SER A 93 16.08 9.55 -3.30
N GLY A 94 15.42 9.80 -2.18
CA GLY A 94 15.51 11.07 -1.46
C GLY A 94 16.90 11.31 -0.89
N LEU A 95 17.60 10.25 -0.45
CA LEU A 95 18.98 10.32 0.03
C LEU A 95 19.99 10.58 -1.08
N TYR A 96 19.76 10.07 -2.30
CA TYR A 96 20.64 10.28 -3.46
C TYR A 96 20.35 11.57 -4.24
N ALA A 97 19.19 12.19 -4.02
CA ALA A 97 18.78 13.43 -4.69
C ALA A 97 19.29 14.70 -3.97
N HIS A 98 20.03 14.55 -2.87
CA HIS A 98 20.48 15.61 -1.98
C HIS A 98 22.00 15.74 -1.96
#